data_AF-A0A3M1CLL0-F1
#
_entry.id   AF-A0A3M1CLL0-F1
#
_cell.length_a   1.000
_cell.length_b   1.000
_cell.length_c   1.000
_cell.angle_alpha   90.00
_cell.angle_beta   90.00
_cell.angle_gamma   90.00
#
_symmetry.space_group_name_H-M   'P 1'
#
loop_
_entity.id
_entity.type
_entity.pdbx_description
1 polymer ?
#
loop_
_entity_poly.entity_id
_entity_poly.type
_entity_poly.pdbx_seq_one_letter_code
_entity_poly.pdbx_strand_id
1 'polypeptide(L)'
;MDVAALSITILCNDRNCSYCLTLERIVRKVTIEEGIDAVVLEDGDVSKMVSYASFCPPLLVVNGKVLLSADDVSPGRDYVLERKLRRRLLKAAGVHRATRILRRVKRLGLAGVIDFVHIAWLVAIPSLATLVLTSRLKEPPSVLFFPVGAAGAALFIITAIALSPASKNWYRSFVSLVDGPASAALAGLGRLRVSVVYSL
;
A
#
# COMPACT_ATOMS: atom_id res chain seq x y z
N MET A 1 7.48 -9.53 -4.82
CA MET A 1 7.94 -9.83 -3.45
C MET A 1 6.72 -10.30 -2.71
N ASP A 2 6.64 -11.60 -2.45
CA ASP A 2 5.50 -12.17 -1.74
C ASP A 2 5.56 -11.67 -0.29
N VAL A 3 4.65 -10.76 0.05
CA VAL A 3 4.53 -10.27 1.42
C VAL A 3 3.96 -11.44 2.20
N ALA A 4 4.78 -12.08 3.03
CA ALA A 4 4.32 -13.18 3.87
C ALA A 4 3.14 -12.68 4.73
N ALA A 5 1.96 -13.25 4.49
CA ALA A 5 0.76 -12.91 5.24
C ALA A 5 1.01 -13.13 6.73
N LEU A 6 0.76 -12.12 7.55
CA LEU A 6 0.95 -12.20 9.00
C LEU A 6 -0.30 -12.80 9.64
N SER A 7 -0.09 -13.87 10.43
CA SER A 7 -1.15 -14.40 11.29
C SER A 7 -1.20 -13.58 12.58
N ILE A 8 -2.29 -12.84 12.80
CA ILE A 8 -2.50 -12.04 14.01
C ILE A 8 -3.68 -12.63 14.77
N THR A 9 -3.44 -13.07 16.00
CA THR A 9 -4.46 -13.62 16.89
C THR A 9 -4.57 -12.75 18.13
N ILE A 10 -5.78 -12.32 18.44
CA ILE A 10 -6.11 -11.59 19.66
C ILE A 10 -6.80 -12.57 20.59
N LEU A 11 -6.13 -12.87 21.71
CA LEU A 11 -6.65 -13.76 22.74
C LEU A 11 -7.38 -12.92 23.80
N CYS A 12 -8.68 -13.17 23.93
CA CYS A 12 -9.55 -12.42 24.83
C CYS A 12 -10.60 -13.32 25.49
N ASN A 13 -10.65 -13.29 26.82
CA ASN A 13 -11.56 -14.13 27.61
C ASN A 13 -13.04 -13.77 27.40
N ASP A 14 -13.34 -12.51 27.12
CA ASP A 14 -14.69 -12.02 26.84
C ASP A 14 -14.67 -11.12 25.60
N ARG A 15 -15.62 -11.35 24.68
CA ARG A 15 -15.81 -10.53 23.46
C ARG A 15 -16.24 -9.09 23.80
N ASN A 16 -16.87 -8.88 24.96
CA ASN A 16 -17.31 -7.56 25.41
C ASN A 16 -16.26 -6.80 26.24
N CYS A 17 -15.04 -7.32 26.36
CA CYS A 17 -13.97 -6.62 27.06
C CYS A 17 -13.56 -5.34 26.30
N SER A 18 -13.71 -4.18 26.93
CA SER A 18 -13.38 -2.88 26.34
C SER A 18 -11.92 -2.76 25.90
N TYR A 19 -11.00 -3.41 26.62
CA TYR A 19 -9.58 -3.47 26.27
C TYR A 19 -9.33 -4.29 25.01
N CYS A 20 -10.03 -5.41 24.85
CA CYS A 20 -9.96 -6.27 23.67
C CYS A 20 -10.43 -5.53 22.42
N LEU A 21 -11.59 -4.87 22.51
CA LEU A 21 -12.16 -4.08 21.42
C LEU A 21 -11.25 -2.90 21.03
N THR A 22 -10.65 -2.25 22.02
CA THR A 22 -9.68 -1.17 21.77
C THR A 22 -8.44 -1.69 21.06
N LEU A 23 -7.88 -2.80 21.52
CA LEU A 23 -6.71 -3.43 20.91
C LEU A 23 -7.00 -3.87 19.47
N GLU A 24 -8.13 -4.53 19.24
CA GLU A 24 -8.55 -4.99 17.92
C GLU A 24 -8.70 -3.81 16.93
N ARG A 25 -9.38 -2.74 17.35
CA ARG A 25 -9.52 -1.52 16.54
C ARG A 25 -8.17 -0.92 16.16
N ILE A 26 -7.25 -0.81 17.12
CA ILE A 26 -5.91 -0.27 16.88
C ILE A 26 -5.10 -1.19 15.96
N VAL A 27 -5.19 -2.51 16.15
CA VAL A 27 -4.52 -3.50 15.30
C VAL A 27 -4.99 -3.39 13.86
N ARG A 28 -6.30 -3.41 13.61
CA ARG A 28 -6.88 -3.26 12.27
C ARG A 28 -6.47 -1.92 11.62
N LYS A 29 -6.52 -0.83 12.39
CA LYS A 29 -6.11 0.49 11.90
C LYS A 29 -4.63 0.46 11.45
N VAL A 30 -3.73 -0.06 12.28
CA VAL A 30 -2.30 -0.09 11.98
C VAL A 30 -1.97 -1.04 10.82
N THR A 31 -2.63 -2.20 10.71
CA THR A 31 -2.40 -3.12 9.59
C THR A 31 -2.84 -2.51 8.27
N ILE A 32 -3.96 -1.80 8.24
CA ILE A 32 -4.45 -1.08 7.04
C ILE A 32 -3.48 0.05 6.67
N GLU A 33 -3.09 0.90 7.63
CA GLU A 33 -2.21 2.04 7.40
C GLU A 33 -0.82 1.66 6.90
N GLU A 34 -0.30 0.51 7.35
CA GLU A 34 1.02 0.01 6.93
C GLU A 34 0.94 -0.94 5.72
N GLY A 35 -0.26 -1.19 5.18
CA GLY A 35 -0.46 -2.10 4.04
C GLY A 35 -0.03 -3.54 4.35
N ILE A 36 -0.20 -3.98 5.59
CA ILE A 36 0.16 -5.32 6.03
C ILE A 36 -1.03 -6.24 5.77
N ASP A 37 -0.82 -7.25 4.92
CA ASP A 37 -1.79 -8.33 4.75
C ASP A 37 -1.76 -9.23 5.99
N ALA A 38 -2.79 -9.08 6.82
CA ALA A 38 -2.91 -9.79 8.09
C ALA A 38 -4.35 -10.26 8.31
N VAL A 39 -4.47 -11.51 8.73
CA VAL A 39 -5.75 -12.07 9.20
C VAL A 39 -5.83 -11.85 10.70
N VAL A 40 -6.81 -11.07 11.15
CA VAL A 40 -7.09 -10.83 12.57
C VAL A 40 -8.12 -11.85 13.03
N LEU A 41 -7.69 -12.79 13.88
CA LEU A 41 -8.55 -13.80 14.48
C LEU A 41 -8.76 -13.47 15.96
N GLU A 42 -10.01 -13.48 16.39
CA GLU A 42 -10.37 -13.44 17.81
C GLU A 42 -10.53 -14.86 18.32
N ASP A 43 -9.88 -15.15 19.43
CA ASP A 43 -9.97 -16.47 20.05
C ASP A 43 -10.11 -16.31 21.57
N GLY A 44 -11.17 -16.93 22.11
CA GLY A 44 -11.49 -16.91 23.54
C GLY A 44 -11.08 -18.16 24.28
N ASP A 45 -10.34 -19.06 23.62
CA ASP A 45 -9.89 -20.30 24.27
C ASP A 45 -8.80 -20.01 25.31
N VAL A 46 -9.20 -20.06 26.58
CA VAL A 46 -8.33 -19.88 27.75
C VAL A 46 -7.17 -20.89 27.73
N SER A 47 -7.36 -22.08 27.14
CA SER A 47 -6.32 -23.11 27.03
C SER A 47 -5.12 -22.61 26.22
N LYS A 48 -5.37 -21.79 25.18
CA LYS A 48 -4.30 -21.16 24.39
C LYS A 48 -3.60 -20.06 25.15
N MET A 49 -4.27 -19.35 26.06
CA MET A 49 -3.62 -18.34 26.89
C MET A 49 -2.59 -18.99 27.84
N VAL A 50 -2.95 -20.14 28.43
CA VAL A 50 -2.05 -20.91 29.30
C VAL A 50 -0.81 -21.38 28.55
N SER A 51 -0.93 -21.80 27.29
CA SER A 51 0.24 -22.24 26.50
C SER A 51 1.24 -21.11 26.21
N TYR A 52 0.78 -19.86 26.23
CA TYR A 52 1.63 -18.68 26.14
C TYR A 52 2.17 -18.17 27.49
N ALA A 53 1.95 -18.92 28.58
CA ALA A 53 2.35 -18.56 29.94
C ALA A 53 1.84 -17.17 30.37
N SER A 54 0.67 -16.76 29.89
CA SER A 54 0.07 -15.47 30.24
C SER A 54 -1.39 -15.64 30.63
N PHE A 55 -1.71 -15.18 31.84
CA PHE A 55 -3.03 -15.31 32.44
C PHE A 55 -3.90 -14.06 32.31
N CYS A 56 -3.33 -12.96 31.79
CA CYS A 56 -4.01 -11.66 31.72
C CYS A 56 -4.35 -11.30 30.26
N PRO A 57 -5.63 -11.37 29.85
CA PRO A 57 -6.10 -10.79 28.60
C PRO A 57 -6.16 -9.25 28.69
N PRO A 58 -6.05 -8.53 27.57
CA PRO A 58 -5.89 -9.01 26.20
C PRO A 58 -4.44 -9.40 25.85
N LEU A 59 -4.29 -10.40 24.98
CA LEU A 59 -2.99 -10.84 24.46
C LEU A 59 -2.96 -10.74 22.93
N LEU A 60 -1.93 -10.11 22.39
CA LEU A 60 -1.70 -10.06 20.94
C LEU A 60 -0.61 -11.05 20.56
N VAL A 61 -0.96 -12.05 19.77
CA VAL A 61 -0.05 -13.06 19.24
C VAL A 61 0.14 -12.83 17.75
N VAL A 62 1.39 -12.79 17.28
CA VAL A 62 1.72 -12.66 15.86
C VAL A 62 2.68 -13.76 15.47
N ASN A 63 2.30 -14.57 14.47
CA ASN A 63 3.06 -15.75 14.04
C ASN A 63 3.43 -16.67 15.22
N GLY A 64 2.46 -16.93 16.10
CA GLY A 64 2.64 -17.77 17.28
C GLY A 64 3.53 -17.18 18.38
N LYS A 65 3.90 -15.90 18.32
CA LYS A 65 4.68 -15.21 19.36
C LYS A 65 3.87 -14.09 20.00
N VAL A 66 3.88 -14.04 21.33
CA VAL A 66 3.25 -12.94 22.08
C VAL A 66 4.01 -11.64 21.79
N LEU A 67 3.30 -10.67 21.20
CA LEU A 67 3.82 -9.34 20.90
C LEU A 67 3.37 -8.28 21.90
N LEU A 68 2.19 -8.39 22.49
CA LEU A 68 1.69 -7.48 23.53
C LEU A 68 0.91 -8.29 24.58
N SER A 69 1.06 -7.88 25.83
CA SER A 69 0.29 -8.38 26.98
C SER A 69 -0.64 -7.30 27.52
N ALA A 70 -1.54 -7.68 28.44
CA ALA A 70 -2.49 -6.78 29.06
C ALA A 70 -1.84 -5.52 29.69
N ASP A 71 -0.66 -5.65 30.28
CA ASP A 71 0.07 -4.53 30.90
C ASP A 71 0.42 -3.41 29.93
N ASP A 72 0.53 -3.75 28.64
CA ASP A 72 0.80 -2.77 27.58
C ASP A 72 -0.46 -2.01 27.15
N VAL A 73 -1.65 -2.53 27.46
CA VAL A 73 -2.96 -1.99 27.05
C VAL A 73 -3.57 -1.20 28.21
N SER A 74 -3.15 0.05 28.35
CA SER A 74 -3.76 0.99 29.29
C SER A 74 -4.89 1.80 28.62
N PRO A 75 -6.04 1.98 29.28
CA PRO A 75 -7.11 2.81 28.75
C PRO A 75 -6.66 4.28 28.71
N GLY A 76 -7.06 5.01 27.67
CA GLY A 76 -6.74 6.44 27.51
C GLY A 76 -5.31 6.74 27.04
N ARG A 77 -4.50 5.73 26.71
CA ARG A 77 -3.15 5.88 26.14
C ARG A 77 -3.01 5.24 24.77
N ASP A 78 -4.06 5.33 23.96
CA ASP A 78 -4.18 4.69 22.64
C ASP A 78 -3.02 5.05 21.72
N TYR A 79 -2.57 6.31 21.74
CA TYR A 79 -1.44 6.77 20.90
C TYR A 79 -0.10 6.10 21.27
N VAL A 80 0.13 5.78 22.55
CA VAL A 80 1.34 5.10 23.01
C VAL A 80 1.31 3.65 22.55
N LEU A 81 0.15 3.01 22.73
CA LEU A 81 -0.11 1.64 22.30
C LEU A 81 0.05 1.50 20.78
N GLU A 82 -0.57 2.40 20.00
CA GLU A 82 -0.46 2.43 18.54
C GLU A 82 1.00 2.54 18.09
N ARG A 83 1.77 3.45 18.70
CA ARG A 83 3.20 3.63 18.38
C ARG A 83 4.04 2.41 18.73
N LYS A 84 3.75 1.74 19.84
CA LYS A 84 4.46 0.53 20.29
C LYS A 84 4.12 -0.66 19.39
N LEU A 85 2.84 -0.83 19.08
CA LEU A 85 2.30 -1.85 18.18
C LEU A 85 2.91 -1.72 16.79
N ARG A 86 2.86 -0.53 16.19
CA ARG A 86 3.40 -0.26 14.85
C ARG A 86 4.88 -0.65 14.75
N ARG A 87 5.70 -0.31 15.76
CA ARG A 87 7.12 -0.73 15.79
C ARG A 87 7.29 -2.25 15.87
N ARG A 88 6.48 -2.92 16.70
CA ARG A 88 6.55 -4.38 16.89
C ARG A 88 6.07 -5.14 15.65
N LEU A 89 4.97 -4.71 15.03
CA LEU A 89 4.45 -5.28 13.78
C LEU A 89 5.44 -5.11 12.63
N LEU A 90 5.98 -3.90 12.41
CA LEU A 90 6.99 -3.68 11.35
C LEU A 90 8.27 -4.50 11.56
N LYS A 91 8.62 -4.80 12.81
CA LYS A 91 9.74 -5.69 13.14
C LYS A 91 9.38 -7.15 12.84
N ALA A 92 8.17 -7.59 13.22
CA ALA A 92 7.67 -8.94 12.97
C ALA A 92 7.49 -9.23 11.47
N ALA A 93 7.03 -8.24 10.70
CA ALA A 93 6.88 -8.30 9.25
C ALA A 93 8.23 -8.38 8.49
N GLY A 94 9.37 -8.26 9.17
CA GLY A 94 10.69 -8.18 8.51
C GLY A 94 10.93 -6.89 7.72
N VAL A 95 9.94 -5.98 7.69
CA VAL A 95 9.94 -4.69 6.97
C VAL A 95 10.95 -3.69 7.56
N HIS A 96 11.61 -4.05 8.66
CA HIS A 96 12.55 -3.19 9.37
C HIS A 96 13.79 -2.77 8.55
N ARG A 97 14.18 -3.53 7.51
CA ARG A 97 15.25 -3.11 6.57
C ARG A 97 14.74 -2.14 5.52
N ALA A 98 13.63 -2.46 4.84
CA ALA A 98 13.08 -1.64 3.77
C ALA A 98 12.62 -0.26 4.25
N THR A 99 11.92 -0.18 5.38
CA THR A 99 11.45 1.10 5.94
C THR A 99 12.58 1.99 6.45
N ARG A 100 13.71 1.42 6.88
CA ARG A 100 14.89 2.21 7.30
C ARG A 100 15.53 2.88 6.09
N ILE A 101 15.61 2.16 4.98
CA ILE A 101 16.12 2.67 3.70
C ILE A 101 15.18 3.73 3.16
N LEU A 102 13.87 3.45 3.07
CA LEU A 102 12.87 4.41 2.59
C LEU A 102 12.81 5.69 3.44
N ARG A 103 12.93 5.59 4.78
CA ARG A 103 12.99 6.80 5.63
C ARG A 103 14.28 7.59 5.46
N ARG A 104 15.42 6.93 5.17
CA ARG A 104 16.67 7.63 4.83
C ARG A 104 16.54 8.33 3.48
N VAL A 105 16.00 7.65 2.47
CA VAL A 105 15.73 8.21 1.14
C VAL A 105 14.79 9.42 1.24
N LYS A 106 13.70 9.31 2.02
CA LYS A 106 12.75 10.43 2.23
C LYS A 106 13.39 11.61 2.98
N ARG A 107 14.26 11.36 3.97
CA ARG A 107 15.00 12.42 4.68
C ARG A 107 16.06 13.10 3.81
N LEU A 108 16.63 12.39 2.84
CA LEU A 108 17.61 12.94 1.91
C LEU A 108 16.96 13.77 0.79
N GLY A 109 15.63 13.98 0.81
CA GLY A 109 14.91 14.69 -0.26
C GLY A 109 14.85 13.91 -1.57
N LEU A 110 15.36 12.67 -1.61
CA LEU A 110 15.44 11.83 -2.80
C LEU A 110 14.09 11.25 -3.24
N ALA A 111 13.01 11.47 -2.48
CA ALA A 111 11.67 11.09 -2.92
C ALA A 111 11.33 11.76 -4.27
N GLY A 112 11.70 13.03 -4.44
CA GLY A 112 11.54 13.71 -5.73
C GLY A 112 12.41 13.14 -6.85
N VAL A 113 13.56 12.54 -6.52
CA VAL A 113 14.46 11.94 -7.52
C VAL A 113 13.94 10.60 -8.01
N ILE A 114 13.31 9.80 -7.14
CA ILE A 114 12.69 8.53 -7.57
C ILE A 114 11.50 8.81 -8.49
N ASP A 115 10.65 9.78 -8.14
CA ASP A 115 9.54 10.20 -8.99
C ASP A 115 10.07 10.75 -10.32
N PHE A 116 11.14 11.54 -10.30
CA PHE A 116 11.79 12.07 -11.50
C PHE A 116 12.36 10.96 -12.40
N VAL A 117 13.02 9.95 -11.83
CA VAL A 117 13.57 8.82 -12.59
C VAL A 117 12.45 7.96 -13.18
N HIS A 118 11.36 7.74 -12.45
CA HIS A 118 10.21 6.99 -12.99
C HIS A 118 9.51 7.76 -14.11
N ILE A 119 9.30 9.07 -13.95
CA ILE A 119 8.74 9.93 -14.99
C ILE A 119 9.67 9.95 -16.21
N ALA A 120 10.99 10.12 -15.99
CA ALA A 120 11.97 10.11 -17.08
C ALA A 120 11.99 8.78 -17.83
N TRP A 121 11.88 7.64 -17.12
CA TRP A 121 11.78 6.31 -17.75
C TRP A 121 10.50 6.14 -18.57
N LEU A 122 9.35 6.57 -18.03
CA LEU A 122 8.07 6.51 -18.72
C LEU A 122 8.04 7.39 -19.98
N VAL A 123 8.80 8.50 -19.99
CA VAL A 123 8.93 9.37 -21.16
C VAL A 123 9.97 8.83 -22.16
N ALA A 124 11.11 8.33 -21.69
CA ALA A 124 12.23 7.93 -22.55
C ALA A 124 11.97 6.62 -23.32
N ILE A 125 11.29 5.64 -22.72
CA ILE A 125 11.05 4.33 -23.35
C ILE A 125 10.17 4.44 -24.61
N PRO A 126 9.02 5.15 -24.59
CA PRO A 126 8.21 5.35 -25.79
C PRO A 126 8.95 6.10 -26.90
N SER A 127 9.80 7.08 -26.55
CA SER A 127 10.60 7.84 -27.53
C SER A 127 11.64 6.97 -28.23
N LEU A 128 12.32 6.09 -27.49
CA LEU A 128 13.27 5.14 -28.07
C LEU A 128 12.56 4.08 -28.91
N ALA A 129 11.39 3.59 -28.49
CA ALA A 129 10.60 2.66 -29.28
C ALA A 129 10.14 3.27 -30.61
N THR A 130 9.68 4.53 -30.61
CA THR A 130 9.31 5.24 -31.84
C THR A 130 10.51 5.47 -32.76
N LEU A 131 11.68 5.80 -32.21
CA LEU A 131 12.91 5.96 -33.00
C LEU A 131 13.36 4.64 -33.66
N VAL A 132 13.25 3.52 -32.94
CA VAL A 132 13.59 2.19 -33.49
C VAL A 132 12.59 1.77 -34.57
N LEU A 133 11.30 2.03 -34.37
CA LEU A 133 10.25 1.75 -35.36
C LEU A 133 10.42 2.57 -36.64
N THR A 134 10.77 3.86 -36.54
CA THR A 134 10.97 4.71 -37.72
C THR A 134 12.25 4.35 -38.49
N SER A 135 13.30 3.86 -37.81
CA SER A 135 14.53 3.39 -38.48
C SER A 135 14.33 2.15 -39.35
N ARG A 136 13.24 1.39 -39.15
CA ARG A 136 12.92 0.16 -39.89
C ARG A 136 12.02 0.38 -41.10
N LEU A 137 11.38 1.55 -41.22
CA LEU A 137 10.52 1.88 -42.34
C LEU A 137 11.37 2.43 -43.49
N LYS A 138 11.26 1.80 -44.67
CA LYS A 138 12.08 2.09 -45.85
C LYS A 138 11.52 3.22 -46.74
N GLU A 139 10.52 3.94 -46.24
CA GLU A 139 9.76 4.94 -46.99
C GLU A 139 10.26 6.37 -46.70
N PRO A 140 10.22 7.28 -47.69
CA PRO A 140 10.77 8.62 -47.56
C PRO A 140 10.02 9.47 -46.50
N PRO A 141 10.73 10.27 -45.69
CA PRO A 141 10.23 10.85 -44.43
C PRO A 141 9.24 12.03 -44.57
N SER A 142 8.62 12.28 -45.72
CA SER A 142 7.85 13.51 -45.93
C SER A 142 6.44 13.52 -45.33
N VAL A 143 5.90 12.40 -44.83
CA VAL A 143 4.47 12.33 -44.41
C VAL A 143 4.27 12.06 -42.90
N LEU A 144 5.31 11.68 -42.14
CA LEU A 144 5.16 11.26 -40.74
C LEU A 144 5.54 12.31 -39.68
N PHE A 145 5.99 13.51 -40.07
CA PHE A 145 6.48 14.51 -39.11
C PHE A 145 5.40 15.31 -38.37
N PHE A 146 4.13 15.27 -38.80
CA PHE A 146 3.11 16.18 -38.25
C PHE A 146 2.40 15.74 -36.95
N PRO A 147 2.10 14.44 -36.66
CA PRO A 147 1.42 14.11 -35.40
C PRO A 147 2.37 13.94 -34.20
N VAL A 148 3.65 13.65 -34.42
CA VAL A 148 4.62 13.41 -33.33
C VAL A 148 5.03 14.73 -32.65
N GLY A 149 5.09 15.83 -33.39
CA GLY A 149 5.41 17.15 -32.83
C GLY A 149 4.32 17.68 -31.90
N ALA A 150 3.05 17.55 -32.29
CA ALA A 150 1.93 18.04 -31.49
C ALA A 150 1.68 17.17 -30.25
N ALA A 151 1.75 15.84 -30.39
CA ALA A 151 1.63 14.92 -29.26
C ALA A 151 2.83 15.05 -28.30
N GLY A 152 4.03 15.21 -28.84
CA GLY A 152 5.24 15.45 -28.05
C GLY A 152 5.21 16.77 -27.29
N ALA A 153 4.77 17.86 -27.93
CA ALA A 153 4.60 19.16 -27.28
C ALA A 153 3.50 19.13 -26.22
N ALA A 154 2.38 18.46 -26.47
CA ALA A 154 1.32 18.28 -25.47
C ALA A 154 1.83 17.47 -24.26
N LEU A 155 2.58 16.39 -24.48
CA LEU A 155 3.17 15.59 -23.41
C LEU A 155 4.20 16.41 -22.60
N PHE A 156 4.99 17.24 -23.28
CA PHE A 156 6.00 18.12 -22.67
C PHE A 156 5.34 19.23 -21.84
N ILE A 157 4.24 19.82 -22.33
CA ILE A 157 3.46 20.81 -21.58
C ILE A 157 2.78 20.17 -20.36
N ILE A 158 2.21 18.97 -20.51
CA ILE A 158 1.59 18.23 -19.40
C ILE A 158 2.64 17.87 -18.33
N THR A 159 3.82 17.41 -18.74
CA THR A 159 4.92 17.12 -17.81
C THR A 159 5.47 18.39 -17.17
N ALA A 160 5.67 19.48 -17.91
CA ALA A 160 6.11 20.76 -17.36
C ALA A 160 5.09 21.34 -16.35
N ILE A 161 3.78 21.23 -16.63
CA ILE A 161 2.72 21.61 -15.70
C ILE A 161 2.72 20.69 -14.48
N ALA A 162 2.93 19.38 -14.64
CA ALA A 162 3.01 18.43 -13.54
C ALA A 162 4.24 18.64 -12.64
N LEU A 163 5.36 19.13 -13.18
CA LEU A 163 6.60 19.41 -12.44
C LEU A 163 6.64 20.80 -11.78
N SER A 164 5.73 21.71 -12.12
CA SER A 164 5.61 23.01 -11.48
C SER A 164 5.22 22.87 -9.99
N PRO A 165 5.82 23.62 -9.04
CA PRO A 165 5.45 23.56 -7.63
C PRO A 165 3.97 23.93 -7.36
N ALA A 166 3.30 24.62 -8.30
CA ALA A 166 1.86 24.90 -8.25
C ALA A 166 0.98 23.66 -8.53
N SER A 167 1.54 22.61 -9.12
CA SER A 167 0.82 21.38 -9.51
C SER A 167 0.45 20.47 -8.34
N LYS A 168 1.11 20.62 -7.18
CA LYS A 168 0.85 19.76 -6.02
C LYS A 168 -0.58 19.85 -5.52
N ASN A 169 -1.21 21.01 -5.65
CA ASN A 169 -2.62 21.20 -5.31
C ASN A 169 -3.54 20.68 -6.43
N TRP A 170 -3.16 20.87 -7.69
CA TRP A 170 -3.91 20.37 -8.84
C TRP A 170 -3.93 18.84 -8.92
N TYR A 171 -2.80 18.18 -8.63
CA TYR A 171 -2.68 16.72 -8.62
C TYR A 171 -3.52 16.08 -7.52
N ARG A 172 -3.61 16.70 -6.33
CA ARG A 172 -4.54 16.24 -5.27
C ARG A 172 -5.99 16.35 -5.70
N SER A 173 -6.37 17.46 -6.34
CA SER A 173 -7.73 17.64 -6.88
C SER A 173 -8.04 16.66 -8.02
N PHE A 174 -7.07 16.41 -8.91
CA PHE A 174 -7.23 15.47 -10.02
C PHE A 174 -7.36 14.03 -9.55
N VAL A 175 -6.53 13.57 -8.59
CA VAL A 175 -6.65 12.24 -7.99
C VAL A 175 -8.01 12.07 -7.30
N SER A 176 -8.49 13.09 -6.57
CA SER A 176 -9.86 13.05 -5.99
C SER A 176 -10.98 13.02 -7.05
N LEU A 177 -10.74 13.58 -8.24
CA LEU A 177 -11.69 13.60 -9.34
C LEU A 177 -11.72 12.29 -10.12
N VAL A 178 -10.60 11.56 -10.18
CA VAL A 178 -10.49 10.26 -10.87
C VAL A 178 -10.95 9.11 -9.98
N ASP A 179 -10.66 9.17 -8.67
CA ASP A 179 -11.09 8.14 -7.71
C ASP A 179 -12.61 8.16 -7.43
N GLY A 180 -13.27 9.30 -7.63
CA GLY A 180 -14.72 9.47 -7.44
C GLY A 180 -15.62 8.69 -8.42
N PRO A 181 -15.44 8.79 -9.74
CA PRO A 181 -16.26 8.07 -10.72
C PRO A 181 -15.75 6.67 -11.08
N ALA A 182 -14.44 6.39 -10.93
CA ALA A 182 -13.89 5.06 -11.24
C ALA A 182 -14.33 3.98 -10.23
N SER A 183 -14.51 4.36 -8.95
CA SER A 183 -15.04 3.46 -7.90
C SER A 183 -16.53 3.14 -8.08
N ALA A 184 -17.32 4.08 -8.63
CA ALA A 184 -18.73 3.85 -8.94
C ALA A 184 -18.95 2.94 -10.17
N ALA A 185 -18.07 3.02 -11.18
CA ALA A 185 -18.14 2.17 -12.37
C ALA A 185 -17.72 0.70 -12.11
N LEU A 186 -16.74 0.48 -11.23
CA LEU A 186 -16.28 -0.86 -10.86
C LEU A 186 -17.24 -1.62 -9.93
N ALA A 187 -18.06 -0.91 -9.14
CA ALA A 187 -19.12 -1.53 -8.34
C ALA A 187 -20.26 -2.12 -9.20
N GLY A 188 -20.45 -1.63 -10.44
CA GLY A 188 -21.49 -2.10 -11.36
C GLY A 188 -21.14 -3.36 -12.18
N LEU A 189 -19.85 -3.69 -12.32
CA LEU A 189 -19.38 -4.75 -13.21
C LEU A 189 -19.14 -6.12 -12.54
N GLY A 190 -19.33 -6.23 -11.22
CA GLY A 190 -19.11 -7.45 -10.44
C GLY A 190 -20.14 -8.59 -10.62
N ARG A 191 -20.95 -8.60 -11.70
CA ARG A 191 -22.03 -9.59 -11.90
C ARG A 191 -22.05 -10.34 -13.23
N LEU A 192 -20.93 -10.42 -13.96
CA LEU A 192 -20.83 -11.32 -15.12
C LEU A 192 -19.99 -12.57 -14.76
N ARG A 193 -20.70 -13.66 -14.48
CA ARG A 193 -20.14 -15.02 -14.43
C ARG A 193 -19.70 -15.40 -15.85
N VAL A 194 -18.41 -15.58 -16.07
CA VAL A 194 -17.89 -16.29 -17.25
C VAL A 194 -17.62 -17.73 -16.83
N SER A 195 -18.52 -18.63 -17.22
CA SER A 195 -18.31 -20.07 -17.20
C SER A 195 -17.50 -20.46 -18.43
N VAL A 196 -16.24 -20.83 -18.24
CA VAL A 196 -15.40 -21.48 -19.25
C VAL A 196 -15.58 -22.98 -19.11
N VAL A 197 -16.26 -23.59 -20.08
CA VAL A 197 -16.33 -25.05 -20.26
C VAL A 197 -15.09 -25.47 -21.02
N TYR A 198 -14.29 -26.37 -20.44
CA TYR A 198 -13.25 -27.10 -21.17
C TYR A 198 -13.87 -28.39 -21.72
N SER A 199 -13.89 -28.51 -23.05
CA SER A 199 -14.12 -29.79 -23.73
C SER A 199 -12.76 -30.40 -24.08
N LEU A 200 -12.52 -31.61 -23.58
CA LEU A 200 -11.63 -32.62 -24.14
C LEU A 200 -12.47 -33.86 -24.39
#